data_AF-A0A9B0SY53-F1
#
_entry.id   AF-A0A9B0SY53-F1
#
_cell.length_a   1.000
_cell.length_b   1.000
_cell.length_c   1.000
_cell.angle_alpha   90.00
_cell.angle_beta   90.00
_cell.angle_gamma   90.00
#
_symmetry.space_group_name_H-M   'P 1'
#
loop_
_entity.id
_entity.type
_entity.pdbx_description
1 polymer ?
#
loop_
_entity_poly.entity_id
_entity_poly.type
_entity_poly.pdbx_seq_one_letter_code
_entity_poly.pdbx_strand_id
1 'polypeptide(L)'
;MELEKIVSAALLAFVQMHLPEADLSGLDDVIFSYVLGVLEDLGPSGPSEENFDMEAFTEMMEAYVPGFAHIPRSTIGDMMQKLSGQLSDARNKENLQPQRSEFQGQVPFPPDSVQQTEKLKEEIRSSPTAAGDTQDKAAGAEEELLPGVDVLLEVFPSCSVGQAQWALAKARGDLEEAVQMLVERKDGPNQDLPRRLRDPQKDELKSFILQKYMMVDSADDEKIHRPMAPKEAPKKLIRYIDNQVVSTKGERFKDVRNPETEEMKATYINLKPARKYRFH
;
A
#
# COMPACT_ATOMS: atom_id res chain seq x y z
N MET A 1 -21.74 6.57 -1.21
CA MET A 1 -22.12 7.93 -0.77
C MET A 1 -23.46 8.03 -0.01
N GLU A 2 -23.88 6.99 0.74
CA GLU A 2 -24.82 7.16 1.87
C GLU A 2 -24.13 6.86 3.20
N LEU A 3 -23.32 5.80 3.27
CA LEU A 3 -22.43 5.51 4.41
C LEU A 3 -21.51 6.71 4.75
N GLU A 4 -20.89 7.35 3.76
CA GLU A 4 -20.06 8.57 3.94
C GLU A 4 -20.86 9.75 4.51
N LYS A 5 -22.18 9.84 4.25
CA LYS A 5 -23.05 10.87 4.83
C LYS A 5 -23.40 10.57 6.29
N ILE A 6 -23.44 9.29 6.66
CA ILE A 6 -23.59 8.85 8.05
C ILE A 6 -22.30 9.15 8.82
N VAL A 7 -21.13 8.81 8.26
CA VAL A 7 -19.81 9.13 8.85
C VAL A 7 -19.64 10.63 9.03
N SER A 8 -19.79 11.43 7.96
CA SER A 8 -19.59 12.88 8.03
C SER A 8 -20.55 13.58 9.01
N ALA A 9 -21.85 13.31 8.92
CA ALA A 9 -22.83 13.94 9.82
C ALA A 9 -22.57 13.59 11.30
N ALA A 10 -22.20 12.35 11.61
CA ALA A 10 -21.98 11.90 12.98
C ALA A 10 -20.59 12.29 13.53
N LEU A 11 -19.55 12.34 12.68
CA LEU A 11 -18.22 12.84 13.05
C LEU A 11 -18.25 14.35 13.31
N LEU A 12 -18.91 15.13 12.44
CA LEU A 12 -19.11 16.57 12.66
C LEU A 12 -19.90 16.84 13.94
N ALA A 13 -20.96 16.07 14.23
CA ALA A 13 -21.70 16.18 15.47
C ALA A 13 -20.88 15.78 16.72
N PHE A 14 -20.00 14.78 16.61
CA PHE A 14 -19.08 14.40 17.69
C PHE A 14 -18.06 15.50 17.99
N VAL A 15 -17.41 16.04 16.96
CA VAL A 15 -16.45 17.14 17.13
C VAL A 15 -17.14 18.37 17.71
N GLN A 16 -18.30 18.78 17.22
CA GLN A 16 -19.04 19.92 17.80
C GLN A 16 -19.45 19.71 19.27
N MET A 17 -19.68 18.47 19.69
CA MET A 17 -20.05 18.14 21.08
C MET A 17 -18.86 18.20 22.05
N HIS A 18 -17.64 17.95 21.59
CA HIS A 18 -16.43 17.94 22.42
C HIS A 18 -15.54 19.19 22.24
N LEU A 19 -15.57 19.82 21.07
CA LEU A 19 -14.77 20.97 20.65
C LEU A 19 -15.66 22.00 19.92
N PRO A 20 -16.48 22.78 20.65
CA PRO A 20 -17.44 23.72 20.05
C PRO A 20 -16.78 24.91 19.33
N GLU A 21 -15.46 25.11 19.50
CA GLU A 21 -14.65 26.15 18.84
C GLU A 21 -13.77 25.59 17.71
N ALA A 22 -13.85 24.29 17.40
CA ALA A 22 -13.06 23.69 16.33
C ALA A 22 -13.47 24.21 14.95
N ASP A 23 -12.48 24.56 14.12
CA ASP A 23 -12.71 24.75 12.69
C ASP A 23 -12.89 23.38 12.02
N LEU A 24 -14.01 23.21 11.33
CA LEU A 24 -14.37 22.00 10.61
C LEU A 24 -14.08 22.11 9.10
N SER A 25 -13.51 23.23 8.63
CA SER A 25 -13.22 23.47 7.21
C SER A 25 -12.16 22.53 6.62
N GLY A 26 -11.35 21.89 7.46
CA GLY A 26 -10.37 20.87 7.06
C GLY A 26 -10.94 19.44 6.90
N LEU A 27 -12.22 19.20 7.24
CA LEU A 27 -12.87 17.91 7.06
C LEU A 27 -13.50 17.82 5.66
N ASP A 28 -12.79 17.16 4.74
CA ASP A 28 -13.24 16.93 3.37
C ASP A 28 -13.66 15.47 3.08
N ASP A 29 -14.10 15.21 1.85
CA ASP A 29 -14.50 13.87 1.40
C ASP A 29 -13.37 12.83 1.54
N VAL A 30 -12.09 13.22 1.45
CA VAL A 30 -10.95 12.31 1.60
C VAL A 30 -10.84 11.84 3.06
N ILE A 31 -11.01 12.75 4.02
CA ILE A 31 -11.04 12.39 5.45
C ILE A 31 -12.28 11.54 5.77
N PHE A 32 -13.45 11.84 5.19
CA PHE A 32 -14.63 11.00 5.39
C PHE A 32 -14.49 9.60 4.78
N SER A 33 -13.84 9.45 3.61
CA SER A 33 -13.52 8.14 3.04
C SER A 33 -12.45 7.39 3.86
N TYR A 34 -11.45 8.07 4.41
CA TYR A 34 -10.45 7.46 5.31
C TYR A 34 -11.11 6.93 6.60
N VAL A 35 -11.89 7.76 7.28
CA VAL A 35 -12.61 7.36 8.50
C VAL A 35 -13.62 6.26 8.20
N LEU A 36 -14.28 6.27 7.04
CA LEU A 36 -15.14 5.15 6.62
C LEU A 36 -14.34 3.84 6.48
N GLY A 37 -13.20 3.85 5.78
CA GLY A 37 -12.34 2.66 5.61
C GLY A 37 -11.90 2.09 6.96
N VAL A 38 -11.43 2.94 7.88
CA VAL A 38 -11.08 2.56 9.25
C VAL A 38 -12.26 1.91 9.99
N LEU A 39 -13.48 2.43 9.83
CA LEU A 39 -14.68 1.87 10.46
C LEU A 39 -15.17 0.58 9.79
N GLU A 40 -14.84 0.33 8.51
CA GLU A 40 -15.10 -0.93 7.82
C GLU A 40 -14.11 -2.02 8.26
N ASP A 41 -12.82 -1.70 8.40
CA ASP A 41 -11.78 -2.61 8.90
C ASP A 41 -12.02 -3.03 10.37
N LEU A 42 -12.49 -2.10 11.21
CA LEU A 42 -12.88 -2.37 12.60
C LEU A 42 -14.10 -3.27 12.75
N GLY A 43 -15.02 -3.23 11.78
CA GLY A 43 -16.28 -3.97 11.82
C GLY A 43 -17.17 -3.67 13.05
N PRO A 44 -18.20 -4.49 13.30
CA PRO A 44 -19.19 -4.26 14.37
C PRO A 44 -18.65 -4.48 15.78
N SER A 45 -17.45 -5.07 15.93
CA SER A 45 -16.79 -5.25 17.24
C SER A 45 -16.28 -3.93 17.82
N GLY A 46 -15.88 -2.99 16.96
CA GLY A 46 -15.22 -1.75 17.37
C GLY A 46 -13.73 -1.92 17.70
N PRO A 47 -13.05 -0.82 18.08
CA PRO A 47 -11.61 -0.81 18.32
C PRO A 47 -11.20 -1.63 19.56
N SER A 48 -10.06 -2.29 19.45
CA SER A 48 -9.39 -3.02 20.53
C SER A 48 -7.88 -2.87 20.39
N GLU A 49 -7.14 -2.83 21.50
CA GLU A 49 -5.70 -2.49 21.51
C GLU A 49 -4.81 -3.51 20.76
N GLU A 50 -5.32 -4.71 20.46
CA GLU A 50 -4.62 -5.71 19.64
C GLU A 50 -4.88 -5.57 18.12
N ASN A 51 -5.94 -4.86 17.72
CA ASN A 51 -6.39 -4.78 16.31
C ASN A 51 -6.43 -3.35 15.75
N PHE A 52 -6.26 -2.32 16.58
CA PHE A 52 -6.38 -0.93 16.16
C PHE A 52 -5.51 0.04 16.99
N ASP A 53 -4.74 0.87 16.28
CA ASP A 53 -3.93 1.94 16.86
C ASP A 53 -4.78 3.21 17.04
N MET A 54 -5.33 3.36 18.24
CA MET A 54 -6.19 4.49 18.61
C MET A 54 -5.39 5.81 18.66
N GLU A 55 -4.15 5.74 19.14
CA GLU A 55 -3.24 6.86 19.26
C GLU A 55 -2.83 7.41 17.88
N ALA A 56 -2.49 6.56 16.91
CA ALA A 56 -2.20 6.98 15.53
C ALA A 56 -3.42 7.55 14.79
N PHE A 57 -4.62 6.99 15.02
CA PHE A 57 -5.87 7.58 14.52
C PHE A 57 -6.13 8.96 15.13
N THR A 58 -5.84 9.12 16.42
CA THR A 58 -6.02 10.39 17.15
C THR A 58 -5.02 11.45 16.67
N GLU A 59 -3.76 11.07 16.40
CA GLU A 59 -2.75 11.95 15.78
C GLU A 59 -3.16 12.37 14.36
N MET A 60 -3.65 11.41 13.54
CA MET A 60 -4.20 11.70 12.21
C MET A 60 -5.37 12.68 12.26
N MET A 61 -6.26 12.56 13.24
CA MET A 61 -7.41 13.46 13.39
C MET A 61 -7.03 14.85 13.93
N GLU A 62 -6.07 14.95 14.85
CA GLU A 62 -5.55 16.23 15.38
C GLU A 62 -4.98 17.13 14.26
N ALA A 63 -4.41 16.53 13.21
CA ALA A 63 -3.89 17.26 12.05
C ALA A 63 -4.94 18.03 11.23
N TYR A 64 -6.22 17.63 11.32
CA TYR A 64 -7.36 18.30 10.64
C TYR A 64 -8.31 19.00 11.61
N VAL A 65 -8.34 18.54 12.87
CA VAL A 65 -9.20 19.06 13.94
C VAL A 65 -8.33 19.36 15.17
N PRO A 66 -7.79 20.59 15.29
CA PRO A 66 -6.95 20.97 16.43
C PRO A 66 -7.69 20.79 17.76
N GLY A 67 -7.04 20.11 18.71
CA GLY A 67 -7.61 19.74 20.01
C GLY A 67 -8.29 18.37 20.07
N PHE A 68 -8.43 17.63 18.96
CA PHE A 68 -9.00 16.28 18.95
C PHE A 68 -8.26 15.31 19.88
N ALA A 69 -6.94 15.45 20.03
CA ALA A 69 -6.11 14.66 20.95
C ALA A 69 -6.37 14.95 22.45
N HIS A 70 -7.19 15.95 22.78
CA HIS A 70 -7.65 16.20 24.16
C HIS A 70 -8.95 15.43 24.49
N ILE A 71 -9.60 14.80 23.49
CA ILE A 71 -10.79 13.97 23.71
C ILE A 71 -10.34 12.63 24.32
N PRO A 72 -10.99 12.12 25.41
CA PRO A 72 -10.57 10.87 26.03
C PRO A 72 -10.64 9.68 25.07
N ARG A 73 -9.58 8.86 25.02
CA ARG A 73 -9.48 7.68 24.13
C ARG A 73 -10.68 6.72 24.21
N SER A 74 -11.27 6.58 25.40
CA SER A 74 -12.50 5.81 25.60
C SER A 74 -13.68 6.39 24.83
N THR A 75 -13.85 7.71 24.85
CA THR A 75 -14.93 8.44 24.18
C THR A 75 -14.77 8.44 22.66
N ILE A 76 -13.52 8.43 22.16
CA ILE A 76 -13.23 8.18 20.74
C ILE A 76 -13.59 6.73 20.38
N GLY A 77 -13.20 5.75 21.19
CA GLY A 77 -13.56 4.33 21.00
C GLY A 77 -15.07 4.07 21.00
N ASP A 78 -15.80 4.64 21.97
CA ASP A 78 -17.26 4.61 22.08
C ASP A 78 -17.92 5.18 20.81
N MET A 79 -17.40 6.30 20.29
CA MET A 79 -17.84 6.87 19.01
C MET A 79 -17.60 5.88 17.87
N MET A 80 -16.37 5.36 17.72
CA MET A 80 -16.02 4.48 16.60
C MET A 80 -16.88 3.21 16.57
N GLN A 81 -17.07 2.54 17.71
CA GLN A 81 -17.94 1.36 17.81
C GLN A 81 -19.41 1.71 17.49
N LYS A 82 -19.89 2.86 17.96
CA LYS A 82 -21.24 3.36 17.65
C LYS A 82 -21.41 3.72 16.17
N LEU A 83 -20.34 4.15 15.49
CA LEU A 83 -20.36 4.42 14.05
C LEU A 83 -20.31 3.13 13.23
N SER A 84 -19.38 2.20 13.50
CA SER A 84 -19.29 0.94 12.75
C SER A 84 -20.54 0.07 12.90
N GLY A 85 -21.18 0.11 14.08
CA GLY A 85 -22.52 -0.44 14.29
C GLY A 85 -23.59 0.19 13.38
N GLN A 86 -23.67 1.52 13.30
CA GLN A 86 -24.62 2.22 12.41
C GLN A 86 -24.36 1.95 10.92
N LEU A 87 -23.10 1.84 10.50
CA LEU A 87 -22.72 1.51 9.12
C LEU A 87 -23.12 0.07 8.76
N SER A 88 -22.89 -0.87 9.68
CA SER A 88 -23.35 -2.26 9.56
C SER A 88 -24.88 -2.32 9.41
N ASP A 89 -25.60 -1.56 10.25
CA ASP A 89 -27.06 -1.46 10.23
C ASP A 89 -27.60 -0.85 8.93
N ALA A 90 -26.93 0.18 8.38
CA ALA A 90 -27.29 0.81 7.12
C ALA A 90 -27.10 -0.16 5.93
N ARG A 91 -25.94 -0.83 5.87
CA ARG A 91 -25.61 -1.84 4.86
C ARG A 91 -26.58 -3.03 4.88
N ASN A 92 -27.00 -3.46 6.07
CA ASN A 92 -28.02 -4.51 6.23
C ASN A 92 -29.41 -4.05 5.71
N LYS A 93 -29.76 -2.76 5.87
CA LYS A 93 -31.03 -2.19 5.36
C LYS A 93 -31.04 -2.03 3.84
N GLU A 94 -29.90 -1.66 3.24
CA GLU A 94 -29.71 -1.63 1.78
C GLU A 94 -29.96 -3.02 1.16
N ASN A 95 -29.40 -4.07 1.75
CA ASN A 95 -29.59 -5.46 1.29
C ASN A 95 -31.01 -6.01 1.52
N LEU A 96 -31.87 -5.30 2.25
CA LEU A 96 -33.26 -5.68 2.54
C LEU A 96 -34.29 -4.86 1.72
N GLN A 97 -33.88 -4.25 0.61
CA GLN A 97 -34.75 -3.52 -0.32
C GLN A 97 -34.93 -4.26 -1.66
N PRO A 98 -35.92 -5.16 -1.82
CA PRO A 98 -36.20 -5.79 -3.11
C PRO A 98 -36.79 -4.77 -4.08
N GLN A 99 -36.24 -4.67 -5.30
CA GLN A 99 -36.96 -4.01 -6.39
C GLN A 99 -38.25 -4.77 -6.68
N ARG A 100 -39.40 -4.10 -6.49
CA ARG A 100 -40.68 -4.56 -7.04
C ARG A 100 -40.71 -4.28 -8.55
N SER A 101 -40.39 -5.29 -9.35
CA SER A 101 -40.90 -5.43 -10.70
C SER A 101 -41.28 -6.88 -10.95
N GLU A 102 -42.39 -7.11 -11.63
CA GLU A 102 -43.03 -8.42 -11.68
C GLU A 102 -42.52 -9.26 -12.86
N PHE A 103 -42.08 -10.50 -12.59
CA PHE A 103 -42.29 -11.60 -13.52
C PHE A 103 -42.43 -12.94 -12.79
N GLN A 104 -43.33 -13.80 -13.27
CA GLN A 104 -43.63 -15.08 -12.63
C GLN A 104 -42.80 -16.22 -13.24
N GLY A 105 -42.27 -17.11 -12.38
CA GLY A 105 -41.52 -18.30 -12.79
C GLY A 105 -41.43 -19.34 -11.67
N GLN A 106 -42.43 -20.21 -11.59
CA GLN A 106 -42.47 -21.39 -10.69
C GLN A 106 -41.41 -22.44 -11.12
N VAL A 107 -40.96 -23.43 -10.32
CA VAL A 107 -41.36 -24.01 -9.01
C VAL A 107 -40.07 -24.52 -8.26
N PRO A 108 -40.11 -25.09 -7.02
CA PRO A 108 -38.94 -25.19 -6.12
C PRO A 108 -38.24 -26.57 -6.12
N PHE A 109 -37.17 -26.74 -5.30
CA PHE A 109 -37.01 -27.84 -4.31
C PHE A 109 -35.75 -27.65 -3.40
N PRO A 110 -35.81 -27.94 -2.08
CA PRO A 110 -34.66 -28.03 -1.15
C PRO A 110 -34.44 -29.47 -0.59
N PRO A 111 -33.48 -29.75 0.32
CA PRO A 111 -32.16 -29.17 0.61
C PRO A 111 -31.05 -30.28 0.62
N ASP A 112 -30.09 -30.17 1.56
CA ASP A 112 -29.16 -31.19 2.08
C ASP A 112 -27.95 -31.68 1.24
N SER A 113 -26.75 -31.39 1.77
CA SER A 113 -25.72 -32.41 2.03
C SER A 113 -24.74 -31.93 3.10
N VAL A 114 -24.30 -32.86 3.95
CA VAL A 114 -23.41 -32.65 5.11
C VAL A 114 -22.10 -33.41 4.87
N GLN A 115 -20.97 -32.85 5.33
CA GLN A 115 -19.76 -33.51 5.90
C GLN A 115 -18.54 -32.58 5.69
N GLN A 116 -17.70 -32.23 6.67
CA GLN A 116 -17.08 -32.96 7.79
C GLN A 116 -15.75 -33.65 7.40
N THR A 117 -14.65 -33.10 7.90
CA THR A 117 -13.30 -33.72 7.93
C THR A 117 -12.56 -33.09 9.12
N GLU A 118 -12.63 -33.61 10.34
CA GLU A 118 -12.14 -34.91 10.87
C GLU A 118 -10.63 -34.89 11.19
N LYS A 119 -10.26 -35.46 12.34
CA LYS A 119 -8.95 -35.32 13.01
C LYS A 119 -8.48 -36.66 13.57
N LEU A 120 -7.42 -37.23 12.98
CA LEU A 120 -6.80 -38.52 13.32
C LEU A 120 -5.28 -38.40 13.06
N LYS A 121 -4.27 -38.84 13.85
CA LYS A 121 -4.12 -39.89 14.91
C LYS A 121 -4.33 -41.32 14.36
N GLU A 122 -3.44 -42.33 14.43
CA GLU A 122 -2.33 -42.67 15.36
C GLU A 122 -1.01 -42.98 14.54
N GLU A 123 -0.07 -43.94 14.73
CA GLU A 123 0.13 -45.07 15.67
C GLU A 123 1.63 -45.42 15.98
N ILE A 124 2.08 -45.06 17.19
CA ILE A 124 2.81 -45.87 18.22
C ILE A 124 3.95 -46.86 17.80
N ARG A 125 5.02 -46.87 18.63
CA ARG A 125 6.27 -47.72 18.68
C ARG A 125 7.52 -46.96 18.15
N SER A 126 8.77 -47.30 18.52
CA SER A 126 9.31 -48.43 19.31
C SER A 126 10.56 -48.05 20.17
N SER A 127 11.13 -49.02 20.88
CA SER A 127 12.34 -48.95 21.73
C SER A 127 12.99 -50.36 21.85
N PRO A 128 14.10 -50.62 22.60
CA PRO A 128 15.37 -49.90 22.80
C PRO A 128 16.62 -50.80 22.58
N THR A 129 17.85 -50.25 22.49
CA THR A 129 19.08 -51.10 22.58
C THR A 129 20.33 -50.41 23.19
N ALA A 130 20.91 -51.08 24.20
CA ALA A 130 22.30 -51.16 24.67
C ALA A 130 23.29 -49.95 24.70
N ALA A 131 24.06 -49.91 25.79
CA ALA A 131 25.17 -48.98 26.05
C ALA A 131 26.47 -49.31 25.29
N GLY A 132 27.36 -48.30 25.23
CA GLY A 132 28.78 -48.43 24.90
C GLY A 132 29.56 -47.32 25.61
N ASP A 133 30.62 -47.68 26.33
CA ASP A 133 31.36 -46.81 27.26
C ASP A 133 32.79 -46.50 26.73
N THR A 134 33.53 -45.64 27.44
CA THR A 134 34.98 -45.38 27.35
C THR A 134 35.43 -44.19 26.48
N GLN A 135 35.29 -42.99 27.06
CA GLN A 135 36.42 -42.08 27.38
C GLN A 135 37.46 -41.72 26.29
N ASP A 136 37.57 -40.42 26.00
CA ASP A 136 38.84 -39.70 26.17
C ASP A 136 38.63 -38.28 26.74
N LYS A 137 39.71 -37.64 27.23
CA LYS A 137 39.69 -36.61 28.28
C LYS A 137 40.57 -35.41 27.94
N ALA A 138 39.98 -34.22 27.79
CA ALA A 138 40.72 -32.97 27.61
C ALA A 138 40.22 -31.85 28.53
N ALA A 139 41.13 -31.42 29.44
CA ALA A 139 41.16 -30.16 30.20
C ALA A 139 39.84 -29.38 30.40
N GLY A 140 39.31 -29.42 31.64
CA GLY A 140 38.26 -28.50 32.05
C GLY A 140 38.73 -27.04 32.07
N ALA A 141 37.84 -26.16 31.65
CA ALA A 141 37.59 -24.95 32.41
C ALA A 141 36.26 -25.17 33.13
N GLU A 142 36.28 -25.22 34.47
CA GLU A 142 35.10 -24.81 35.22
C GLU A 142 34.98 -23.30 34.94
N GLU A 143 34.24 -22.91 33.90
CA GLU A 143 33.92 -21.51 33.66
C GLU A 143 32.95 -21.11 34.78
N GLU A 144 33.52 -20.56 35.86
CA GLU A 144 32.85 -20.27 37.14
C GLU A 144 31.71 -19.27 36.92
N LEU A 145 30.54 -19.80 36.56
CA LEU A 145 29.34 -19.03 36.26
C LEU A 145 29.02 -18.18 37.48
N LEU A 146 28.92 -16.87 37.26
CA LEU A 146 28.70 -15.90 38.34
C LEU A 146 27.47 -16.33 39.15
N PRO A 147 27.56 -16.44 40.50
CA PRO A 147 26.48 -16.94 41.33
C PRO A 147 25.14 -16.25 41.01
N GLY A 148 24.17 -17.04 40.53
CA GLY A 148 22.87 -16.57 40.06
C GLY A 148 22.63 -16.70 38.55
N VAL A 149 23.64 -16.95 37.71
CA VAL A 149 23.44 -17.17 36.26
C VAL A 149 22.49 -18.35 36.01
N ASP A 150 22.68 -19.46 36.71
CA ASP A 150 21.83 -20.65 36.57
C ASP A 150 20.38 -20.36 36.96
N VAL A 151 20.18 -19.63 38.07
CA VAL A 151 18.85 -19.22 38.56
C VAL A 151 18.13 -18.33 37.53
N LEU A 152 18.84 -17.42 36.86
CA LEU A 152 18.28 -16.60 35.78
C LEU A 152 17.88 -17.42 34.55
N LEU A 153 18.58 -18.53 34.27
CA LEU A 153 18.23 -19.45 33.17
C LEU A 153 17.07 -20.39 33.55
N GLU A 154 16.93 -20.76 34.83
CA GLU A 154 15.76 -21.48 35.35
C GLU A 154 14.47 -20.63 35.27
N VAL A 155 14.51 -19.36 35.71
CA VAL A 155 13.32 -18.48 35.69
C VAL A 155 13.04 -17.85 34.32
N PHE A 156 14.04 -17.75 33.43
CA PHE A 156 13.87 -17.31 32.04
C PHE A 156 14.39 -18.35 31.03
N PRO A 157 13.60 -19.38 30.69
CA PRO A 157 13.99 -20.39 29.68
C PRO A 157 14.23 -19.86 28.26
N SER A 158 13.89 -18.59 27.97
CA SER A 158 14.18 -17.90 26.72
C SER A 158 15.40 -16.96 26.79
N CYS A 159 16.10 -16.92 27.93
CA CYS A 159 17.30 -16.11 28.13
C CYS A 159 18.55 -16.92 27.73
N SER A 160 19.52 -16.27 27.11
CA SER A 160 20.84 -16.87 26.84
C SER A 160 21.83 -16.61 27.98
N VAL A 161 22.80 -17.52 28.16
CA VAL A 161 23.85 -17.42 29.19
C VAL A 161 24.52 -16.05 29.20
N GLY A 162 24.85 -15.52 28.02
CA GLY A 162 25.47 -14.19 27.87
C GLY A 162 24.55 -13.02 28.26
N GLN A 163 23.23 -13.16 28.14
CA GLN A 163 22.27 -12.15 28.63
C GLN A 163 22.17 -12.18 30.16
N ALA A 164 22.12 -13.38 30.77
CA ALA A 164 22.12 -13.54 32.23
C ALA A 164 23.43 -13.02 32.87
N GLN A 165 24.60 -13.41 32.32
CA GLN A 165 25.90 -12.90 32.72
C GLN A 165 26.00 -11.36 32.58
N TRP A 166 25.52 -10.80 31.45
CA TRP A 166 25.50 -9.35 31.23
C TRP A 166 24.59 -8.63 32.24
N ALA A 167 23.42 -9.19 32.53
CA ALA A 167 22.49 -8.62 33.50
C ALA A 167 23.11 -8.59 34.90
N LEU A 168 23.66 -9.70 35.39
CA LEU A 168 24.34 -9.78 36.69
C LEU A 168 25.57 -8.88 36.77
N ALA A 169 26.40 -8.84 35.72
CA ALA A 169 27.57 -7.95 35.69
C ALA A 169 27.18 -6.46 35.75
N LYS A 170 26.09 -6.06 35.08
CA LYS A 170 25.55 -4.69 35.13
C LYS A 170 24.85 -4.39 36.47
N ALA A 171 24.15 -5.36 37.04
CA ALA A 171 23.53 -5.33 38.37
C ALA A 171 24.52 -5.54 39.54
N ARG A 172 25.82 -5.69 39.26
CA ARG A 172 26.90 -5.91 40.25
C ARG A 172 26.74 -7.17 41.11
N GLY A 173 26.02 -8.17 40.60
CA GLY A 173 25.71 -9.42 41.31
C GLY A 173 24.40 -9.40 42.10
N ASP A 174 23.61 -8.32 42.05
CA ASP A 174 22.24 -8.34 42.55
C ASP A 174 21.33 -9.12 41.58
N LEU A 175 20.60 -10.09 42.10
CA LEU A 175 19.70 -10.95 41.31
C LEU A 175 18.40 -10.24 40.97
N GLU A 176 17.85 -9.41 41.88
CA GLU A 176 16.54 -8.77 41.69
C GLU A 176 16.63 -7.68 40.61
N GLU A 177 17.67 -6.84 40.67
CA GLU A 177 18.00 -5.88 39.61
C GLU A 177 18.31 -6.57 38.27
N ALA A 178 18.95 -7.74 38.29
CA ALA A 178 19.20 -8.51 37.07
C ALA A 178 17.91 -9.12 36.48
N VAL A 179 16.98 -9.58 37.32
CA VAL A 179 15.62 -10.01 36.93
C VAL A 179 14.85 -8.84 36.33
N GLN A 180 14.79 -7.70 37.02
CA GLN A 180 14.09 -6.49 36.57
C GLN A 180 14.60 -6.04 35.19
N MET A 181 15.92 -5.95 35.01
CA MET A 181 16.51 -5.59 33.71
C MET A 181 16.29 -6.63 32.60
N LEU A 182 16.04 -7.91 32.92
CA LEU A 182 15.70 -8.94 31.93
C LEU A 182 14.21 -8.90 31.55
N VAL A 183 13.33 -8.51 32.48
CA VAL A 183 11.92 -8.23 32.21
C VAL A 183 11.77 -6.97 31.36
N GLU A 184 12.32 -5.83 31.79
CA GLU A 184 12.27 -4.54 31.07
C GLU A 184 12.89 -4.60 29.67
N ARG A 185 13.83 -5.52 29.43
CA ARG A 185 14.47 -5.70 28.12
C ARG A 185 13.64 -6.56 27.15
N LYS A 186 12.54 -7.17 27.59
CA LYS A 186 11.73 -8.07 26.77
C LYS A 186 10.84 -7.34 25.74
N ASP A 187 10.61 -6.04 25.95
CA ASP A 187 9.73 -5.21 25.12
C ASP A 187 10.46 -4.58 23.92
N GLY A 188 11.09 -5.41 23.09
CA GLY A 188 11.59 -4.96 21.78
C GLY A 188 12.58 -5.89 21.07
N PRO A 189 12.54 -5.97 19.73
CA PRO A 189 13.46 -6.81 18.96
C PRO A 189 14.89 -6.24 18.99
N ASN A 190 15.79 -6.99 19.65
CA ASN A 190 17.23 -7.01 19.43
C ASN A 190 17.91 -5.64 19.19
N GLN A 191 17.87 -4.74 20.19
CA GLN A 191 18.75 -3.57 20.17
C GLN A 191 20.22 -3.98 20.34
N ASP A 192 20.92 -4.07 19.20
CA ASP A 192 22.35 -3.88 19.13
C ASP A 192 22.73 -2.58 19.86
N LEU A 193 23.70 -2.67 20.77
CA LEU A 193 24.08 -1.56 21.63
C LEU A 193 24.50 -0.34 20.79
N PRO A 194 23.81 0.82 20.89
CA PRO A 194 24.33 2.06 20.33
C PRO A 194 25.59 2.44 21.10
N ARG A 195 26.75 2.07 20.56
CA ARG A 195 28.08 2.50 21.03
C ARG A 195 28.02 4.01 21.26
N ARG A 196 28.18 4.46 22.52
CA ARG A 196 28.13 5.86 22.99
C ARG A 196 28.51 6.85 21.88
N LEU A 197 27.51 7.32 21.13
CA LEU A 197 27.73 8.28 20.06
C LEU A 197 28.02 9.62 20.73
N ARG A 198 29.29 10.04 20.67
CA ARG A 198 29.70 11.39 21.07
C ARG A 198 28.86 12.38 20.27
N ASP A 199 28.28 13.36 20.95
CA ASP A 199 27.48 14.41 20.30
C ASP A 199 28.28 15.07 19.16
N PRO A 200 27.76 15.05 17.91
CA PRO A 200 28.47 15.64 16.78
C PRO A 200 28.67 17.15 16.98
N GLN A 201 29.82 17.67 16.55
CA GLN A 201 29.99 19.11 16.44
C GLN A 201 28.94 19.68 15.47
N LYS A 202 28.43 20.89 15.72
CA LYS A 202 27.31 21.48 14.95
C LYS A 202 27.54 21.49 13.43
N ASP A 203 28.78 21.61 13.00
CA ASP A 203 29.21 21.62 11.60
C ASP A 203 29.11 20.22 10.96
N GLU A 204 29.40 19.17 11.74
CA GLU A 204 29.36 17.75 11.34
C GLU A 204 27.99 17.10 11.58
N LEU A 205 27.14 17.71 12.41
CA LEU A 205 25.81 17.21 12.78
C LEU A 205 24.93 16.94 11.55
N LYS A 206 25.04 17.76 10.50
CA LYS A 206 24.33 17.54 9.23
C LYS A 206 24.77 16.23 8.56
N SER A 207 26.08 16.04 8.38
CA SER A 207 26.64 14.79 7.83
C SER A 207 26.35 13.57 8.70
N PHE A 208 26.35 13.71 10.03
CA PHE A 208 26.02 12.62 10.95
C PHE A 208 24.54 12.21 10.85
N ILE A 209 23.61 13.18 10.83
CA ILE A 209 22.18 12.88 10.63
C ILE A 209 21.97 12.24 9.26
N LEU A 210 22.59 12.78 8.21
CA LEU A 210 22.50 12.22 6.87
C LEU A 210 23.03 10.79 6.79
N GLN A 211 24.21 10.51 7.34
CA GLN A 211 24.80 9.17 7.37
C GLN A 211 23.99 8.18 8.24
N LYS A 212 23.37 8.65 9.32
CA LYS A 212 22.63 7.80 10.26
C LYS A 212 21.22 7.44 9.77
N TYR A 213 20.59 8.31 8.96
CA TYR A 213 19.17 8.18 8.60
C TYR A 213 18.88 8.16 7.08
N MET A 214 19.82 8.55 6.22
CA MET A 214 19.63 8.51 4.76
C MET A 214 20.17 7.20 4.18
N MET A 215 19.28 6.32 3.75
CA MET A 215 19.64 5.14 2.95
C MET A 215 19.98 5.59 1.52
N VAL A 216 21.26 5.89 1.27
CA VAL A 216 21.73 6.37 -0.03
C VAL A 216 21.97 5.19 -0.98
N ASP A 217 20.99 4.87 -1.85
CA ASP A 217 21.27 4.02 -3.00
C ASP A 217 22.13 4.79 -4.03
N SER A 218 23.44 4.72 -3.78
CA SER A 218 24.45 5.38 -4.61
C SER A 218 24.53 4.78 -6.02
N ALA A 219 23.94 3.60 -6.26
CA ALA A 219 23.93 2.95 -7.57
C ALA A 219 22.76 3.42 -8.45
N ASP A 220 21.72 4.05 -7.89
CA ASP A 220 20.65 4.73 -8.64
C ASP A 220 20.97 6.21 -8.90
N ASP A 221 21.65 6.91 -7.98
CA ASP A 221 22.01 8.33 -8.15
C ASP A 221 23.00 8.56 -9.33
N GLU A 222 23.87 7.58 -9.62
CA GLU A 222 24.71 7.59 -10.84
C GLU A 222 23.91 7.42 -12.15
N LYS A 223 22.67 6.92 -12.11
CA LYS A 223 21.85 6.63 -13.30
C LYS A 223 21.15 7.89 -13.81
N ILE A 224 21.94 8.83 -14.36
CA ILE A 224 21.42 10.04 -15.01
C ILE A 224 20.43 9.67 -16.13
N HIS A 225 19.13 9.79 -15.84
CA HIS A 225 18.06 9.54 -16.80
C HIS A 225 18.12 10.57 -17.93
N ARG A 226 18.67 10.17 -19.08
CA ARG A 226 18.73 10.97 -20.30
C ARG A 226 17.54 10.59 -21.20
N PRO A 227 16.39 11.28 -21.14
CA PRO A 227 15.30 11.04 -22.06
C PRO A 227 15.80 11.26 -23.50
N MET A 228 15.61 10.27 -24.37
CA MET A 228 16.00 10.44 -25.77
C MET A 228 15.21 11.59 -26.39
N ALA A 229 15.92 12.54 -27.00
CA ALA A 229 15.28 13.62 -27.75
C ALA A 229 14.30 13.03 -28.79
N PRO A 230 13.09 13.60 -28.95
CA PRO A 230 12.11 13.10 -29.91
C PRO A 230 12.74 12.94 -31.30
N LYS A 231 12.70 11.72 -31.83
CA LYS A 231 13.36 11.38 -33.10
C LYS A 231 12.73 12.20 -34.22
N GLU A 232 13.43 13.23 -34.68
CA GLU A 232 12.97 14.08 -35.77
C GLU A 232 12.82 13.23 -37.05
N ALA A 233 11.58 12.90 -37.39
CA ALA A 233 11.29 12.05 -38.53
C ALA A 233 11.82 12.73 -39.81
N PRO A 234 12.53 12.00 -40.70
CA PRO A 234 13.22 12.60 -41.82
C PRO A 234 12.23 13.33 -42.73
N LYS A 235 12.31 14.66 -42.72
CA LYS A 235 11.42 15.58 -43.45
C LYS A 235 11.36 15.18 -44.92
N LYS A 236 10.22 14.61 -45.33
CA LYS A 236 9.96 14.23 -46.73
C LYS A 236 10.02 15.49 -47.58
N LEU A 237 10.96 15.55 -48.53
CA LEU A 237 11.10 16.68 -49.44
C LEU A 237 9.83 16.84 -50.28
N ILE A 238 9.04 17.85 -49.94
CA ILE A 238 7.95 18.35 -50.77
C ILE A 238 8.58 19.02 -52.00
N ARG A 239 8.14 18.63 -53.20
CA ARG A 239 8.38 19.38 -54.44
C ARG A 239 7.07 19.94 -54.93
N TYR A 240 7.16 20.94 -55.81
CA TYR A 240 6.02 21.56 -56.46
C TYR A 240 6.15 21.38 -57.98
N ILE A 241 5.02 21.09 -58.62
CA ILE A 241 4.85 21.12 -60.09
C ILE A 241 3.51 21.86 -60.30
N ASP A 242 3.50 22.90 -61.13
CA ASP A 242 2.31 23.73 -61.42
C ASP A 242 1.56 24.18 -60.15
N ASN A 243 2.35 24.67 -59.18
CA ASN A 243 1.94 25.07 -57.82
C ASN A 243 1.29 23.95 -56.96
N GLN A 244 1.21 22.71 -57.44
CA GLN A 244 0.69 21.55 -56.71
C GLN A 244 1.81 20.77 -55.98
N VAL A 245 1.53 20.35 -54.74
CA VAL A 245 2.43 19.53 -53.91
C VAL A 245 2.57 18.11 -54.47
N VAL A 246 3.82 17.67 -54.66
CA VAL A 246 4.19 16.31 -55.11
C VAL A 246 5.32 15.75 -54.23
N SER A 247 5.13 14.54 -53.71
CA SER A 247 6.12 13.82 -52.89
C SER A 247 7.05 12.96 -53.77
N THR A 248 8.36 12.99 -53.50
CA THR A 248 9.37 12.32 -54.35
C THR A 248 9.61 10.84 -54.00
N LYS A 249 8.69 10.18 -53.29
CA LYS A 249 8.87 8.82 -52.76
C LYS A 249 7.85 7.84 -53.35
N GLY A 250 8.19 7.29 -54.52
CA GLY A 250 7.74 5.98 -55.00
C GLY A 250 6.32 5.85 -55.56
N GLU A 251 5.39 6.74 -55.23
CA GLU A 251 4.01 6.63 -55.75
C GLU A 251 3.86 7.26 -57.13
N ARG A 252 3.88 6.39 -58.15
CA ARG A 252 3.18 6.45 -59.46
C ARG A 252 3.15 7.79 -60.20
N PHE A 253 3.72 7.78 -61.41
CA PHE A 253 3.58 8.84 -62.41
C PHE A 253 2.14 9.38 -62.49
N LYS A 254 1.98 10.71 -62.35
CA LYS A 254 0.79 11.41 -62.82
C LYS A 254 1.01 11.78 -64.28
N ASP A 255 0.12 11.35 -65.17
CA ASP A 255 0.06 11.92 -66.53
C ASP A 255 -0.35 13.39 -66.43
N VAL A 256 0.54 14.29 -66.86
CA VAL A 256 0.26 15.73 -66.96
C VAL A 256 -0.55 15.97 -68.23
N ARG A 257 -1.86 15.75 -68.12
CA ARG A 257 -2.83 15.97 -69.20
C ARG A 257 -3.08 17.47 -69.38
N ASN A 258 -2.33 18.10 -70.29
CA ASN A 258 -2.52 19.51 -70.66
C ASN A 258 -3.95 19.75 -71.16
N PRO A 259 -4.80 20.53 -70.46
CA PRO A 259 -6.23 20.68 -70.80
C PRO A 259 -6.44 21.36 -72.16
N GLU A 260 -5.54 22.28 -72.52
CA GLU A 260 -5.47 22.93 -73.84
C GLU A 260 -5.51 21.91 -75.00
N THR A 261 -4.85 20.75 -74.84
CA THR A 261 -4.80 19.68 -75.87
C THR A 261 -6.07 18.83 -75.95
N GLU A 262 -7.03 19.06 -75.05
CA GLU A 262 -8.36 18.43 -75.04
C GLU A 262 -9.42 19.38 -75.58
N GLU A 263 -9.38 20.66 -75.19
CA GLU A 263 -10.23 21.71 -75.76
C GLU A 263 -10.03 21.86 -77.28
N MET A 264 -8.78 21.79 -77.75
CA MET A 264 -8.47 21.75 -79.20
C MET A 264 -9.08 20.55 -79.93
N LYS A 265 -9.27 19.40 -79.26
CA LYS A 265 -9.90 18.20 -79.85
C LYS A 265 -11.42 18.30 -79.83
N ALA A 266 -12.01 18.84 -78.75
CA ALA A 266 -13.44 19.09 -78.65
C ALA A 266 -13.94 20.11 -79.71
N THR A 267 -13.09 21.07 -80.07
CA THR A 267 -13.39 22.13 -81.05
C THR A 267 -13.27 21.66 -82.53
N TYR A 268 -12.90 20.40 -82.79
CA TYR A 268 -12.71 19.88 -84.16
C TYR A 268 -14.05 19.52 -84.85
N ILE A 269 -14.77 20.55 -85.29
CA ILE A 269 -16.05 20.43 -85.99
C ILE A 269 -15.84 19.87 -87.41
N ASN A 270 -16.18 18.60 -87.60
CA ASN A 270 -16.17 17.93 -88.91
C ASN A 270 -17.31 18.43 -89.82
N LEU A 271 -17.14 19.62 -90.40
CA LEU A 271 -18.03 20.20 -91.41
C LEU A 271 -18.07 19.31 -92.67
N LYS A 272 -19.16 18.57 -92.85
CA LYS A 272 -19.40 17.80 -94.09
C LYS A 272 -19.50 18.75 -95.30
N PRO A 273 -18.86 18.44 -96.45
CA PRO A 273 -18.97 19.27 -97.65
C PRO A 273 -20.42 19.51 -98.05
N ALA A 274 -20.77 20.76 -98.37
CA ALA A 274 -22.13 21.15 -98.71
C ALA A 274 -22.64 20.36 -99.93
N ARG A 275 -23.81 19.71 -99.79
CA ARG A 275 -24.52 19.09 -100.91
C ARG A 275 -24.91 20.17 -101.92
N LYS A 276 -24.22 20.20 -103.06
CA LYS A 276 -24.61 21.05 -104.20
C LYS A 276 -25.96 20.57 -104.72
N TYR A 277 -27.03 21.29 -104.40
CA TYR A 277 -28.30 21.17 -105.08
C TYR A 277 -28.08 21.54 -106.56
N ARG A 278 -28.25 20.57 -107.46
CA ARG A 278 -28.54 20.88 -108.86
C ARG A 278 -30.02 21.21 -108.95
N PHE A 279 -30.30 22.44 -109.38
CA PHE A 279 -31.56 22.75 -110.03
C PHE A 279 -31.39 22.49 -111.52
N HIS A 280 -32.47 21.99 -112.14
CA HIS A 280 -32.53 21.46 -113.52
C HIS A 280 -31.86 20.09 -113.67
#